data_AF-A0A284VM32-F1
#
_entry.id   AF-A0A284VM32-F1
#
_cell.length_a   1.000
_cell.length_b   1.000
_cell.length_c   1.000
_cell.angle_alpha   90.00
_cell.angle_beta   90.00
_cell.angle_gamma   90.00
#
_symmetry.space_group_name_H-M   'P 1'
#
loop_
_entity.id
_entity.type
_entity.pdbx_description
1 polymer ?
#
loop_
_entity_poly.entity_id
_entity_poly.type
_entity_poly.pdbx_seq_one_letter_code
_entity_poly.pdbx_strand_id
1 'polypeptide(L)' 'MAQQYKCPMCGATFGSQSELEEHSKKEHAKEMQKKSQSEMRSQ' A
#
# COMPACT_ATOMS: atom_id res chain seq x y z
N MET A 1 17.75 -3.76 5.25
CA MET A 1 16.41 -4.20 5.67
C MET A 1 15.48 -3.94 4.51
N ALA A 2 14.90 -4.98 3.89
CA ALA A 2 14.00 -4.78 2.76
C ALA A 2 12.71 -4.13 3.27
N GLN A 3 12.37 -2.95 2.76
CA GLN A 3 11.10 -2.30 3.04
C GLN A 3 10.03 -3.08 2.28
N GLN A 4 9.37 -4.02 2.97
CA GLN A 4 8.32 -4.85 2.39
C GLN A 4 6.95 -4.24 2.72
N TYR A 5 6.08 -4.17 1.71
CA TYR A 5 4.76 -3.59 1.85
C TYR A 5 3.78 -4.69 2.23
N LYS A 6 3.41 -4.77 3.51
CA LYS A 6 2.52 -5.81 4.04
C LYS A 6 1.08 -5.31 4.12
N CYS A 7 0.14 -6.06 3.56
CA CYS A 7 -1.28 -5.80 3.68
C CYS A 7 -1.76 -6.03 5.12
N PRO A 8 -2.37 -5.04 5.80
CA PRO A 8 -2.89 -5.22 7.16
C PRO A 8 -4.19 -6.03 7.21
N MET A 9 -4.90 -6.17 6.10
CA MET A 9 -6.19 -6.88 6.05
C MET A 9 -6.02 -8.39 5.88
N CYS A 10 -5.06 -8.84 5.06
CA CYS A 10 -4.83 -10.27 4.80
C CYS A 10 -3.41 -10.75 5.15
N GLY A 11 -2.47 -9.84 5.41
CA GLY A 11 -1.08 -10.18 5.71
C GLY A 11 -0.19 -10.45 4.48
N ALA A 12 -0.70 -10.27 3.25
CA ALA A 12 0.08 -10.44 2.03
C ALA A 12 1.27 -9.47 1.96
N THR A 13 2.40 -9.91 1.43
CA THR A 13 3.64 -9.11 1.38
C THR A 13 4.01 -8.80 -0.07
N PHE A 14 4.26 -7.54 -0.36
CA PHE A 14 4.55 -7.03 -1.71
C PHE A 14 5.92 -6.34 -1.75
N GLY A 15 6.55 -6.36 -2.92
CA GLY A 15 7.84 -5.72 -3.16
C GLY A 15 7.75 -4.20 -3.31
N SER A 16 6.55 -3.70 -3.65
CA SER A 16 6.33 -2.30 -3.99
C SER A 16 5.00 -1.79 -3.42
N GLN A 17 4.92 -0.48 -3.20
CA GLN A 17 3.68 0.17 -2.77
C GLN A 17 2.57 0.00 -3.81
N SER A 18 2.86 0.15 -5.11
CA SER A 18 1.86 0.00 -6.18
C SER A 18 1.25 -1.40 -6.25
N GLU A 19 2.05 -2.45 -5.96
CA GLU A 19 1.54 -3.82 -5.90
C GLU A 19 0.60 -4.01 -4.70
N LEU A 20 0.96 -3.46 -3.53
CA LEU A 20 0.09 -3.47 -2.36
C LEU A 20 -1.20 -2.68 -2.62
N GLU A 21 -1.12 -1.53 -3.27
CA GLU A 21 -2.27 -0.69 -3.62
C GLU A 21 -3.19 -1.40 -4.62
N GLU A 22 -2.66 -2.03 -5.68
CA GLU A 22 -3.47 -2.79 -6.63
C GLU A 22 -4.11 -4.01 -5.96
N HIS A 23 -3.32 -4.78 -5.21
CA HIS A 23 -3.83 -5.91 -4.43
C HIS A 23 -4.99 -5.46 -3.54
N SER A 24 -4.76 -4.40 -2.76
CA SER A 24 -5.76 -3.93 -1.83
C SER A 24 -6.90 -3.21 -2.56
N LYS A 25 -6.75 -2.75 -3.80
CA LYS A 25 -7.88 -2.22 -4.59
C LYS A 25 -8.74 -3.34 -5.19
N LYS A 26 -8.16 -4.50 -5.51
CA LYS A 26 -8.87 -5.65 -6.10
C LYS A 26 -9.50 -6.54 -5.01
N GLU A 27 -8.69 -6.91 -4.01
CA GLU A 27 -9.08 -7.81 -2.92
C GLU A 27 -9.77 -7.05 -1.76
N HIS A 28 -9.45 -5.77 -1.61
CA HIS A 28 -9.88 -4.93 -0.48
C HIS A 28 -10.47 -3.60 -0.96
N ALA A 29 -11.21 -3.66 -2.07
CA ALA A 29 -11.69 -2.53 -2.87
C ALA A 29 -12.34 -1.37 -2.10
N LYS A 30 -12.81 -1.63 -0.87
CA LYS A 30 -13.48 -0.65 -0.02
C LYS A 30 -12.53 0.32 0.71
N GLU A 31 -11.24 -0.01 0.87
CA GLU A 31 -10.37 0.65 1.86
C GLU A 31 -9.21 1.49 1.26
N MET A 32 -9.02 1.53 -0.08
CA MET A 32 -7.81 2.07 -0.72
C MET A 32 -7.89 3.51 -1.25
N GLN A 33 -8.67 4.39 -0.61
CA GLN A 33 -8.81 5.77 -1.10
C GLN A 33 -7.77 6.76 -0.53
N LYS A 34 -6.88 6.38 0.40
CA LYS A 34 -6.22 7.39 1.26
C LYS A 34 -4.71 7.33 1.46
N LYS A 35 -3.87 6.73 0.60
CA LYS A 35 -2.41 6.76 0.90
C LYS A 35 -1.37 6.85 -0.22
N SER A 36 -1.73 7.28 -1.43
CA SER A 36 -0.72 7.47 -2.49
C SER A 36 -0.11 8.87 -2.58
N GLN A 37 -0.52 9.84 -1.74
CA GLN A 37 0.10 11.17 -1.76
C GLN A 37 0.10 11.81 -0.39
N SER A 38 1.26 11.88 0.26
CA SER A 38 1.78 13.05 0.98
C SER A 38 2.84 12.60 1.97
N GLU A 39 4.10 12.65 1.54
CA GLU A 39 5.22 13.20 2.31
C GLU A 39 6.30 13.61 1.28
N MET A 40 5.88 14.40 0.28
CA MET A 40 6.73 15.46 -0.23
C MET A 40 6.35 16.71 0.56
N ARG A 41 6.67 16.69 1.86
CA ARG A 41 6.75 17.94 2.62
C ARG A 41 8.22 18.36 2.62
N SER A 42 8.58 19.07 1.56
CA SER A 42 9.79 19.87 1.49
C SER A 42 9.79 20.93 2.59
N GLN A 43 10.77 20.87 3.48
CA GLN A 43 11.72 21.93 3.87
C GLN A 43 12.44 21.54 5.16
#